data_AF-L9XD29-F1
#
_entry.id   AF-L9XD29-F1
#
_cell.length_a   1.000
_cell.length_b   1.000
_cell.length_c   1.000
_cell.angle_alpha   90.00
_cell.angle_beta   90.00
_cell.angle_gamma   90.00
#
_symmetry.space_group_name_H-M   'P 1'
#
loop_
_entity.id
_entity.type
_entity.pdbx_description
1 polymer ?
#
loop_
_entity_poly.entity_id
_entity_poly.type
_entity_poly.pdbx_seq_one_letter_code
_entity_poly.pdbx_strand_id
1 'polypeptide(L)'
;MEQDDTVGSIADRVRAPLETVLGERPTMEHVLLLLFLVVGVYMYQGASEFAPDAQTFPRLMAGGTAVLAFLLLARNYLTVVAPLVGAGLGAYLTYDGVTTFLADGGGLVSLVAGVGLLVAVVGFRERFGEGVESFVAEPIQVMGDTDTTDAIPESETEHEEPPADEADSETADADRASSGEESDSAAMYVYEIDDPKGPVVTGALCVGYMLLTFTIGMLYATPIFVIAWTLWVRMDVPKAVALTVLSFVTAYLFYDLIQDDIAEGWLTGWELPAPDDLLGLWIHAGDLLQWGVVIG
;
A
#
# COMPACT_ATOMS: atom_id res chain seq x y z
N MET A 1 48.34 -5.55 13.82
CA MET A 1 46.99 -4.99 13.66
C MET A 1 46.97 -4.40 12.26
N GLU A 2 46.49 -5.16 11.27
CA GLU A 2 46.62 -4.84 9.84
C GLU A 2 45.40 -5.37 9.06
N GLN A 3 44.24 -5.45 9.72
CA GLN A 3 43.06 -6.17 9.22
C GLN A 3 41.88 -5.26 8.80
N ASP A 4 41.96 -3.94 8.99
CA ASP A 4 40.85 -3.02 8.71
C ASP A 4 40.79 -2.46 7.28
N ASP A 5 41.90 -2.41 6.54
CA ASP A 5 41.90 -1.78 5.21
C ASP A 5 41.16 -2.59 4.13
N THR A 6 41.01 -3.91 4.35
CA THR A 6 40.42 -4.81 3.35
C THR A 6 38.91 -4.63 3.20
N VAL A 7 38.19 -4.34 4.30
CA VAL A 7 36.72 -4.22 4.29
C VAL A 7 36.29 -2.93 3.59
N GLY A 8 37.01 -1.82 3.82
CA GLY A 8 36.78 -0.55 3.14
C GLY A 8 36.98 -0.66 1.62
N SER A 9 38.06 -1.33 1.18
CA SER A 9 38.35 -1.48 -0.25
C SER A 9 37.27 -2.26 -1.01
N ILE A 10 36.57 -3.22 -0.38
CA ILE A 10 35.51 -3.98 -1.06
C ILE A 10 34.25 -3.13 -1.14
N ALA A 11 33.88 -2.44 -0.07
CA ALA A 11 32.71 -1.56 -0.05
C ALA A 11 32.84 -0.45 -1.11
N ASP A 12 34.01 0.17 -1.24
CA ASP A 12 34.23 1.25 -2.21
C ASP A 12 34.14 0.77 -3.67
N ARG A 13 34.62 -0.46 -3.96
CA ARG A 13 34.52 -1.05 -5.30
C ARG A 13 33.09 -1.35 -5.72
N VAL A 14 32.22 -1.70 -4.76
CA VAL A 14 30.79 -1.96 -5.04
C VAL A 14 30.01 -0.64 -5.08
N ARG A 15 30.37 0.33 -4.24
CA ARG A 15 29.66 1.61 -4.14
C ARG A 15 29.81 2.48 -5.39
N ALA A 16 31.02 2.60 -5.96
CA ALA A 16 31.26 3.45 -7.13
C ALA A 16 30.38 3.13 -8.37
N PRO A 17 30.25 1.86 -8.81
CA PRO A 17 29.33 1.54 -9.92
C PRO A 17 27.87 1.71 -9.51
N LEU A 18 27.51 1.45 -8.25
CA LEU A 18 26.14 1.63 -7.77
C LEU A 18 25.73 3.11 -7.81
N GLU A 19 26.61 4.02 -7.38
CA GLU A 19 26.39 5.46 -7.45
C GLU A 19 26.22 5.94 -8.90
N THR A 20 26.99 5.35 -9.82
CA THR A 20 26.88 5.67 -11.25
C THR A 20 25.54 5.21 -11.85
N VAL A 21 25.04 4.05 -11.40
CA VAL A 21 23.80 3.43 -11.91
C VAL A 21 22.54 3.93 -11.21
N LEU A 22 22.63 4.46 -9.99
CA LEU A 22 21.49 5.02 -9.27
C LEU A 22 21.39 6.54 -9.44
N GLY A 23 22.51 7.19 -9.79
CA GLY A 23 22.60 8.66 -9.83
C GLY A 23 22.67 9.29 -8.44
N GLU A 24 22.67 8.49 -7.37
CA GLU A 24 22.72 8.94 -5.98
C GLU A 24 23.46 7.95 -5.07
N ARG A 25 23.74 8.36 -3.82
CA ARG A 25 24.43 7.53 -2.84
C ARG A 25 23.53 6.38 -2.39
N PRO A 26 24.00 5.12 -2.39
CA PRO A 26 23.19 3.98 -1.96
C PRO A 26 22.74 4.14 -0.51
N THR A 27 21.43 4.20 -0.30
CA THR A 27 20.79 4.22 1.04
C THR A 27 20.33 2.82 1.44
N MET A 28 19.94 2.63 2.71
CA MET A 28 19.35 1.36 3.16
C MET A 28 18.04 1.03 2.43
N GLU A 29 17.31 2.04 1.97
CA GLU A 29 16.11 1.88 1.14
C GLU A 29 16.42 1.14 -0.15
N HIS A 30 17.50 1.52 -0.86
CA HIS A 30 17.92 0.85 -2.09
C HIS A 30 18.22 -0.63 -1.88
N VAL A 31 18.84 -0.98 -0.75
CA VAL A 31 19.13 -2.37 -0.38
C VAL A 31 17.84 -3.15 -0.16
N LEU A 32 16.87 -2.54 0.52
CA LEU A 32 15.57 -3.14 0.80
C LEU A 32 14.71 -3.29 -0.47
N LEU A 33 14.71 -2.30 -1.36
CA LEU A 33 14.07 -2.38 -2.67
C LEU A 33 14.71 -3.46 -3.54
N LEU A 34 16.05 -3.54 -3.56
CA LEU A 34 16.76 -4.59 -4.29
C LEU A 34 16.40 -5.98 -3.73
N LEU A 35 16.30 -6.12 -2.41
CA LEU A 35 15.87 -7.35 -1.77
C LEU A 35 14.44 -7.72 -2.18
N PHE A 36 13.48 -6.78 -2.13
CA PHE A 36 12.11 -7.02 -2.57
C PHE A 36 12.01 -7.37 -4.05
N LEU A 37 12.84 -6.74 -4.89
CA LEU A 37 12.91 -7.08 -6.31
C LEU A 37 13.37 -8.53 -6.51
N VAL A 38 14.46 -8.94 -5.85
CA VAL A 38 15.01 -10.30 -5.95
C VAL A 38 14.02 -11.33 -5.41
N VAL A 39 13.45 -11.09 -4.23
CA VAL A 39 12.46 -11.98 -3.59
C VAL A 39 11.18 -12.06 -4.42
N GLY A 40 10.67 -10.92 -4.92
CA GLY A 40 9.48 -10.87 -5.77
C GLY A 40 9.67 -11.66 -7.07
N VAL A 41 10.82 -11.51 -7.76
CA VAL A 41 11.14 -12.29 -8.96
C VAL A 41 11.23 -13.79 -8.64
N TYR A 42 11.90 -14.15 -7.55
CA TYR A 42 11.99 -15.54 -7.11
C TYR A 42 10.61 -16.14 -6.81
N MET A 43 9.76 -15.43 -6.06
CA MET A 43 8.40 -15.85 -5.75
C MET A 43 7.52 -15.95 -6.99
N TYR A 44 7.67 -15.04 -7.96
CA TYR A 44 6.94 -15.09 -9.22
C TYR A 44 7.27 -16.36 -10.01
N GLN A 45 8.56 -16.76 -10.03
CA GLN A 45 9.00 -18.00 -10.64
C GLN A 45 8.49 -19.22 -9.86
N GLY A 46 8.65 -19.23 -8.53
CA GLY A 46 8.17 -20.30 -7.67
C GLY A 46 6.65 -20.51 -7.77
N ALA A 47 5.90 -19.44 -8.04
CA ALA A 47 4.45 -19.53 -8.21
C ALA A 47 4.04 -20.39 -9.43
N SER A 48 4.95 -20.69 -10.36
CA SER A 48 4.71 -21.63 -11.46
C SER A 48 4.62 -23.10 -11.04
N GLU A 49 5.01 -23.41 -9.80
CA GLU A 49 4.92 -24.77 -9.26
C GLU A 49 3.51 -25.09 -8.72
N PHE A 50 2.67 -24.08 -8.50
CA PHE A 50 1.28 -24.27 -8.08
C PHE A 50 0.37 -24.74 -9.23
N ALA A 51 -0.79 -25.29 -8.87
CA ALA A 51 -1.83 -25.61 -9.84
C ALA A 51 -2.28 -24.36 -10.63
N PRO A 52 -2.77 -24.51 -11.88
CA PRO A 52 -3.10 -23.38 -12.75
C PRO A 52 -4.08 -22.36 -12.17
N ASP A 53 -4.98 -22.79 -11.28
CA ASP A 53 -5.97 -21.92 -10.65
C ASP A 53 -5.36 -21.18 -9.44
N ALA A 54 -4.51 -21.85 -8.68
CA ALA A 54 -3.86 -21.31 -7.47
C ALA A 54 -2.65 -20.41 -7.77
N GLN A 55 -2.02 -20.52 -8.95
CA GLN A 55 -0.84 -19.71 -9.30
C GLN A 55 -1.17 -18.22 -9.54
N THR A 56 -2.42 -17.87 -9.86
CA THR A 56 -2.78 -16.53 -10.35
C THR A 56 -2.55 -15.46 -9.29
N PHE A 57 -3.06 -15.67 -8.08
CA PHE A 57 -2.94 -14.70 -6.99
C PHE A 57 -1.48 -14.50 -6.53
N PRO A 58 -0.69 -15.55 -6.22
CA PRO A 58 0.72 -15.39 -5.87
C PRO A 58 1.55 -14.73 -6.98
N ARG A 59 1.28 -15.04 -8.26
CA ARG A 59 1.95 -14.39 -9.39
C ARG A 59 1.63 -12.91 -9.47
N LEU A 60 0.37 -12.52 -9.30
CA LEU A 60 -0.02 -11.11 -9.33
C LEU A 60 0.64 -10.35 -8.17
N MET A 61 0.63 -10.90 -6.97
CA MET A 61 1.26 -10.26 -5.80
C MET A 61 2.78 -10.14 -5.96
N ALA A 62 3.47 -11.25 -6.28
CA ALA A 62 4.92 -11.26 -6.45
C ALA A 62 5.38 -10.41 -7.64
N GLY A 63 4.64 -10.48 -8.76
CA GLY A 63 4.86 -9.64 -9.93
C GLY A 63 4.65 -8.15 -9.62
N GLY A 64 3.58 -7.81 -8.90
CA GLY A 64 3.30 -6.46 -8.42
C GLY A 64 4.42 -5.92 -7.54
N THR A 65 4.87 -6.69 -6.54
CA THR A 65 6.00 -6.33 -5.68
C THR A 65 7.28 -6.12 -6.49
N ALA A 66 7.60 -7.02 -7.42
CA ALA A 66 8.79 -6.90 -8.26
C ALA A 66 8.74 -5.66 -9.16
N VAL A 67 7.59 -5.39 -9.80
CA VAL A 67 7.39 -4.22 -10.66
C VAL A 67 7.50 -2.93 -9.85
N LEU A 68 6.83 -2.84 -8.70
CA LEU A 68 6.88 -1.65 -7.85
C LEU A 68 8.29 -1.40 -7.30
N ALA A 69 8.97 -2.45 -6.81
CA ALA A 69 10.35 -2.34 -6.35
C ALA A 69 11.29 -1.89 -7.48
N PHE A 70 11.11 -2.42 -8.69
CA PHE A 70 11.88 -1.99 -9.86
C PHE A 70 11.61 -0.53 -10.23
N LEU A 71 10.34 -0.10 -10.25
CA LEU A 71 9.97 1.28 -10.57
C LEU A 71 10.55 2.26 -9.55
N LEU A 72 10.53 1.93 -8.26
CA LEU A 72 11.13 2.74 -7.21
C LEU A 72 12.66 2.79 -7.35
N LEU A 73 13.31 1.67 -7.66
CA LEU A 73 14.76 1.63 -7.90
C LEU A 73 15.15 2.43 -9.17
N ALA A 74 14.28 2.43 -10.17
CA ALA A 74 14.45 3.15 -11.43
C ALA A 74 13.90 4.57 -11.41
N ARG A 75 13.46 5.08 -10.24
CA ARG A 75 12.83 6.39 -10.06
C ARG A 75 13.58 7.51 -10.78
N ASN A 76 14.89 7.57 -10.60
CA ASN A 76 15.75 8.60 -11.18
C ASN A 76 15.80 8.55 -12.73
N TYR A 77 15.39 7.43 -13.31
CA TYR A 77 15.33 7.20 -14.75
C TYR A 77 13.90 7.28 -15.30
N LEU A 78 12.85 7.36 -14.47
CA LEU A 78 11.46 7.32 -14.93
C LEU A 78 11.10 8.50 -15.82
N THR A 79 11.65 9.70 -15.60
CA THR A 79 11.44 10.86 -16.48
C THR A 79 11.88 10.59 -17.92
N VAL A 80 12.89 9.75 -18.11
CA VAL A 80 13.42 9.36 -19.43
C VAL A 80 12.75 8.09 -19.95
N VAL A 81 12.61 7.08 -19.09
CA VAL A 81 12.19 5.73 -19.46
C VAL A 81 10.67 5.60 -19.53
N ALA A 82 9.91 6.23 -18.63
CA ALA A 82 8.46 6.10 -18.59
C ALA A 82 7.79 6.57 -19.89
N PRO A 83 8.20 7.67 -20.54
CA PRO A 83 7.64 8.02 -21.84
C PRO A 83 7.98 6.99 -22.93
N LEU A 84 9.16 6.38 -22.91
CA LEU A 84 9.52 5.37 -23.89
C LEU A 84 8.72 4.08 -23.69
N VAL A 85 8.58 3.64 -22.45
CA VAL A 85 7.77 2.47 -22.08
C VAL A 85 6.29 2.72 -22.39
N GLY A 86 5.76 3.88 -22.01
CA GLY A 86 4.38 4.28 -22.30
C GLY A 86 4.10 4.34 -23.79
N ALA A 87 5.04 4.85 -24.60
CA ALA A 87 4.91 4.87 -26.06
C ALA A 87 4.94 3.45 -26.64
N GLY A 88 5.83 2.60 -26.15
CA GLY A 88 5.91 1.19 -26.55
C GLY A 88 4.63 0.43 -26.22
N LEU A 89 4.11 0.57 -25.00
CA LEU A 89 2.86 -0.03 -24.56
C LEU A 89 1.67 0.49 -25.37
N GLY A 90 1.61 1.80 -25.63
CA GLY A 90 0.56 2.42 -26.43
C GLY A 90 0.58 1.88 -27.87
N ALA A 91 1.75 1.81 -28.50
CA ALA A 91 1.91 1.23 -29.83
C ALA A 91 1.50 -0.26 -29.88
N TYR A 92 1.87 -1.03 -28.85
CA TYR A 92 1.46 -2.43 -28.72
C TYR A 92 -0.06 -2.58 -28.61
N LEU A 93 -0.70 -1.83 -27.70
CA LEU A 93 -2.16 -1.86 -27.52
C LEU A 93 -2.91 -1.39 -28.76
N THR A 94 -2.39 -0.38 -29.46
CA THR A 94 -2.95 0.05 -30.75
C THR A 94 -2.84 -1.07 -31.79
N TYR A 95 -1.67 -1.71 -31.91
CA TYR A 95 -1.48 -2.81 -32.85
C TYR A 95 -2.42 -3.97 -32.56
N ASP A 96 -2.43 -4.45 -31.32
CA ASP A 96 -3.29 -5.54 -30.85
C ASP A 96 -4.78 -5.21 -31.05
N GLY A 97 -5.19 -4.01 -30.65
CA GLY A 97 -6.54 -3.50 -30.84
C GLY A 97 -6.96 -3.43 -32.31
N VAL A 98 -6.09 -2.94 -33.22
CA VAL A 98 -6.36 -2.95 -34.66
C VAL A 98 -6.51 -4.38 -35.17
N THR A 99 -5.59 -5.28 -34.81
CA THR A 99 -5.60 -6.65 -35.33
C THR A 99 -6.83 -7.42 -34.89
N THR A 100 -7.22 -7.30 -33.62
CA THR A 100 -8.43 -7.92 -33.07
C THR A 100 -9.68 -7.31 -33.71
N PHE A 101 -9.77 -5.98 -33.79
CA PHE A 101 -10.90 -5.29 -34.42
C PHE A 101 -11.12 -5.70 -35.87
N LEU A 102 -10.04 -5.90 -36.64
CA LEU A 102 -10.14 -6.39 -38.02
C LEU A 102 -10.53 -7.88 -38.11
N ALA A 103 -10.17 -8.69 -37.11
CA ALA A 103 -10.44 -10.12 -37.11
C ALA A 103 -11.90 -10.44 -36.77
N ASP A 104 -12.44 -9.85 -35.71
CA ASP A 104 -13.76 -10.21 -35.16
C ASP A 104 -14.63 -9.00 -34.74
N GLY A 105 -14.17 -7.77 -34.99
CA GLY A 105 -14.85 -6.55 -34.53
C GLY A 105 -14.66 -6.25 -33.04
N GLY A 106 -13.90 -7.07 -32.31
CA GLY A 106 -13.49 -6.87 -30.93
C GLY A 106 -12.37 -5.83 -30.78
N GLY A 107 -11.74 -5.71 -29.61
CA GLY A 107 -10.51 -4.92 -29.45
C GLY A 107 -10.62 -3.38 -29.55
N LEU A 108 -11.82 -2.82 -29.77
CA LEU A 108 -12.02 -1.36 -29.84
C LEU A 108 -11.55 -0.64 -28.57
N VAL A 109 -11.74 -1.27 -27.40
CA VAL A 109 -11.25 -0.73 -26.12
C VAL A 109 -9.72 -0.66 -26.11
N SER A 110 -9.02 -1.74 -26.47
CA SER A 110 -7.55 -1.78 -26.56
C SER A 110 -7.02 -0.76 -27.58
N LEU A 111 -7.71 -0.60 -28.71
CA LEU A 111 -7.35 0.37 -29.75
C LEU A 111 -7.44 1.81 -29.22
N VAL A 112 -8.58 2.18 -28.64
CA VAL A 112 -8.81 3.52 -28.09
C VAL A 112 -7.84 3.79 -26.94
N ALA A 113 -7.63 2.83 -26.05
CA ALA A 113 -6.67 2.94 -24.95
C ALA A 113 -5.24 3.12 -25.46
N GLY A 114 -4.80 2.32 -26.44
CA GLY A 114 -3.46 2.43 -27.03
C GLY A 114 -3.21 3.76 -27.73
N VAL A 115 -4.17 4.23 -28.53
CA VAL A 115 -4.08 5.54 -29.21
C VAL A 115 -4.09 6.67 -28.19
N GLY A 116 -4.98 6.61 -27.19
CA GLY A 116 -5.04 7.58 -26.10
C GLY A 116 -3.72 7.66 -25.33
N LEU A 117 -3.12 6.50 -25.00
CA LEU A 117 -1.84 6.42 -24.32
C LEU A 117 -0.70 7.00 -25.18
N LEU A 118 -0.65 6.68 -26.48
CA LEU A 118 0.33 7.26 -27.40
C LEU A 118 0.22 8.78 -27.48
N VAL A 119 -1.00 9.30 -27.62
CA VAL A 119 -1.24 10.75 -27.65
C VAL A 119 -0.85 11.39 -26.34
N ALA A 120 -1.19 10.78 -25.20
CA ALA A 120 -0.80 11.27 -23.88
C ALA A 120 0.73 11.32 -23.73
N VAL A 121 1.42 10.25 -24.08
CA VAL A 121 2.87 10.12 -23.93
C VAL A 121 3.65 11.03 -24.88
N VAL A 122 3.23 11.13 -26.14
CA VAL A 122 3.92 11.96 -27.14
C VAL A 122 3.56 13.44 -26.97
N GLY A 123 2.29 13.75 -26.70
CA GLY A 123 1.78 15.11 -26.56
C GLY A 123 2.09 15.76 -25.22
N PHE A 124 2.22 14.97 -24.15
CA PHE A 124 2.46 15.45 -22.79
C PHE A 124 3.68 14.78 -22.16
N ARG A 125 4.74 14.52 -22.95
CA ARG A 125 5.93 13.80 -22.50
C ARG A 125 6.49 14.29 -21.16
N GLU A 126 6.63 15.59 -21.00
CA GLU A 126 7.16 16.21 -19.78
C GLU A 126 6.21 15.97 -18.58
N ARG A 127 4.92 16.30 -18.74
CA ARG A 127 3.91 16.09 -17.69
C ARG A 127 3.66 14.63 -17.35
N PHE A 128 3.81 13.74 -18.32
CA PHE A 128 3.68 12.31 -18.10
C PHE A 128 4.86 11.78 -17.28
N GLY A 129 6.08 12.24 -17.58
CA GLY A 129 7.25 11.96 -16.77
C GLY A 129 7.09 12.48 -15.34
N GLU A 130 6.68 13.75 -15.19
CA GLU A 130 6.42 14.39 -13.89
C GLU A 130 5.29 13.70 -13.12
N GLY A 131 4.21 13.28 -13.78
CA GLY A 131 3.09 12.60 -13.13
C GLY A 131 3.41 11.17 -12.68
N VAL A 132 4.24 10.45 -13.44
CA VAL A 132 4.75 9.14 -13.02
C VAL A 132 5.77 9.31 -11.90
N GLU A 133 6.62 10.33 -12.00
CA GLU A 133 7.57 10.67 -10.93
C GLU A 133 6.81 11.04 -9.66
N SER A 134 5.81 11.92 -9.69
CA SER A 134 5.06 12.31 -8.48
C SER A 134 4.33 11.13 -7.84
N PHE A 135 3.75 10.24 -8.66
CA PHE A 135 3.09 9.03 -8.16
C PHE A 135 4.06 8.07 -7.45
N VAL A 136 5.33 8.04 -7.87
CA VAL A 136 6.37 7.14 -7.33
C VAL A 136 7.21 7.82 -6.25
N ALA A 137 7.42 9.13 -6.33
CA ALA A 137 8.40 9.90 -5.58
C ALA A 137 7.79 10.71 -4.43
N GLU A 138 6.48 10.86 -4.38
CA GLU A 138 5.82 11.15 -3.11
C GLU A 138 5.59 9.79 -2.44
N PRO A 139 6.50 9.30 -1.56
CA PRO A 139 5.97 8.51 -0.47
C PRO A 139 4.91 9.42 0.10
N ILE A 140 3.65 9.00 0.09
CA ILE A 140 2.65 9.77 0.80
C ILE A 140 3.14 9.68 2.24
N GLN A 141 3.94 10.67 2.65
CA GLN A 141 4.13 11.07 4.01
C GLN A 141 2.76 11.63 4.37
N VAL A 142 1.79 10.72 4.49
CA VAL A 142 0.54 10.90 5.23
C VAL A 142 0.87 11.26 6.68
N MET A 143 2.15 11.13 7.07
CA MET A 143 2.65 11.28 8.41
C MET A 143 3.71 12.38 8.46
N GLY A 144 3.35 13.49 9.09
CA GLY A 144 4.30 14.16 9.99
C GLY A 144 4.82 15.53 9.61
N ASP A 145 4.20 16.26 8.67
CA ASP A 145 4.49 17.70 8.48
C ASP A 145 3.35 18.59 8.99
N THR A 146 2.61 18.12 10.00
CA THR A 146 2.04 19.07 10.97
C THR A 146 3.20 19.65 11.74
N ASP A 147 3.78 20.69 11.14
CA ASP A 147 4.46 21.80 11.77
C ASP A 147 3.71 22.14 13.07
N THR A 148 4.02 21.41 14.13
CA THR A 148 3.85 21.86 15.52
C THR A 148 5.01 22.82 15.81
N THR A 149 5.19 23.76 14.88
CA THR A 149 5.78 25.07 15.08
C THR A 149 4.63 26.03 15.37
N ASP A 150 3.60 25.55 16.08
CA ASP A 150 2.81 26.41 16.95
C ASP A 150 3.76 26.88 18.04
N ALA A 151 4.37 28.02 17.75
CA ALA A 151 4.56 29.12 18.68
C ALA A 151 4.41 28.69 20.14
N ILE A 152 5.52 28.35 20.78
CA ILE A 152 5.68 28.82 22.15
C ILE A 152 5.72 30.34 21.99
N PRO A 153 4.66 31.11 22.36
CA PRO A 153 4.88 32.51 22.56
C PRO A 153 5.87 32.56 23.73
N GLU A 154 7.08 33.05 23.47
CA GLU A 154 7.95 33.52 24.54
C GLU A 154 7.17 34.61 25.27
N SER A 155 6.39 34.22 26.28
CA SER A 155 5.81 35.11 27.26
C SER A 155 6.92 35.54 28.22
N GLU A 156 7.90 36.28 27.70
CA GLU A 156 8.61 37.28 28.47
C GLU A 156 7.71 38.53 28.53
N THR A 157 6.62 38.43 29.27
CA THR A 157 5.87 39.62 29.69
C THR A 157 6.32 39.93 31.11
N GLU A 158 7.39 40.72 31.21
CA GLU A 158 7.66 41.51 32.41
C GLU A 158 6.38 42.26 32.77
N HIS A 159 5.90 41.98 33.99
CA HIS A 159 4.78 42.64 34.62
C HIS A 159 5.20 44.09 34.95
N GLU A 160 4.94 45.02 34.05
CA GLU A 160 4.89 46.46 34.36
C GLU A 160 3.42 46.92 34.25
N GLU A 161 2.77 47.10 35.40
CA GLU A 161 1.55 47.93 35.51
C GLU A 161 1.86 49.33 34.96
N PRO A 162 0.95 49.95 34.19
CA PRO A 162 0.00 50.88 34.82
C PRO A 162 -1.33 51.01 34.02
N PRO A 163 -2.19 52.03 34.28
CA PRO A 163 -3.45 51.85 34.97
C PRO A 163 -4.68 51.95 34.03
N ALA A 164 -5.80 51.50 34.62
CA ALA A 164 -7.18 51.74 34.23
C ALA A 164 -7.44 52.87 33.23
N ASP A 165 -7.99 52.51 32.07
CA ASP A 165 -8.99 53.34 31.41
C ASP A 165 -10.06 52.43 30.77
N GLU A 166 -11.29 52.69 31.19
CA GLU A 166 -12.53 52.07 30.74
C GLU A 166 -12.84 52.48 29.31
N ALA A 167 -13.00 51.52 28.39
CA ALA A 167 -13.71 51.76 27.14
C ALA A 167 -14.32 50.46 26.62
N ASP A 168 -15.59 50.30 26.99
CA ASP A 168 -16.67 49.64 26.25
C ASP A 168 -16.41 49.51 24.74
N SER A 169 -16.39 48.27 24.24
CA SER A 169 -16.86 47.98 22.88
C SER A 169 -17.35 46.54 22.78
N GLU A 170 -18.66 46.39 22.96
CA GLU A 170 -19.42 45.26 22.41
C GLU A 170 -19.13 45.14 20.91
N THR A 171 -18.50 44.04 20.51
CA THR A 171 -18.63 43.53 19.14
C THR A 171 -18.99 42.06 19.23
N ALA A 172 -20.28 41.81 18.99
CA ALA A 172 -20.85 40.51 18.76
C ALA A 172 -20.27 39.96 17.45
N ASP A 173 -19.26 39.10 17.58
CA ASP A 173 -18.82 38.25 16.47
C ASP A 173 -19.44 36.87 16.59
N ALA A 174 -20.14 36.53 15.52
CA ALA A 174 -20.99 35.37 15.40
C ALA A 174 -20.22 34.07 15.62
N ASP A 175 -20.80 33.21 16.46
CA ASP A 175 -20.60 31.76 16.54
C ASP A 175 -20.64 31.14 15.14
N ARG A 176 -19.51 31.19 14.43
CA ARG A 176 -19.24 30.29 13.32
C ARG A 176 -18.65 29.04 13.98
N ALA A 177 -19.54 28.15 14.38
CA ALA A 177 -19.22 26.77 14.72
C ALA A 177 -18.54 26.11 13.52
N SER A 178 -17.23 26.32 13.42
CA SER A 178 -16.32 25.49 12.64
C SER A 178 -16.10 24.23 13.47
N SER A 179 -17.12 23.36 13.50
CA SER A 179 -16.89 21.93 13.69
C SER A 179 -16.22 21.41 12.42
N GLY A 180 -14.96 21.82 12.23
CA GLY A 180 -14.03 21.00 11.50
C GLY A 180 -13.87 19.77 12.37
N GLU A 181 -14.67 18.74 12.09
CA GLU A 181 -14.26 17.37 12.34
C GLU A 181 -12.95 17.23 11.56
N GLU A 182 -11.84 17.60 12.21
CA GLU A 182 -10.54 17.05 11.90
C GLU A 182 -10.78 15.56 11.89
N SER A 183 -10.89 15.04 10.66
CA SER A 183 -10.91 13.63 10.40
C SER A 183 -9.60 13.15 10.99
N ASP A 184 -9.72 12.65 12.21
CA ASP A 184 -8.75 11.96 13.04
C ASP A 184 -8.34 10.72 12.23
N SER A 185 -7.56 11.02 11.18
CA SER A 185 -7.28 10.19 10.03
C SER A 185 -6.38 9.09 10.53
N ALA A 186 -7.04 8.04 10.98
CA ALA A 186 -6.53 6.71 11.22
C ALA A 186 -5.10 6.70 11.75
N ALA A 187 -4.95 7.06 13.04
CA ALA A 187 -3.87 6.67 13.96
C ALA A 187 -2.80 5.76 13.34
N MET A 188 -1.96 6.36 12.49
CA MET A 188 -0.85 5.67 11.87
C MET A 188 0.32 5.95 12.81
N TYR A 189 0.76 4.91 13.51
CA TYR A 189 1.81 5.02 14.53
C TYR A 189 3.09 5.47 13.83
N VAL A 190 3.53 6.71 14.07
CA VAL A 190 4.85 7.17 13.65
C VAL A 190 5.87 6.41 14.48
N TYR A 191 6.60 5.49 13.86
CA TYR A 191 7.73 4.86 14.52
C TYR A 191 8.80 5.93 14.72
N GLU A 192 9.03 6.34 15.96
CA GLU A 192 10.32 6.89 16.32
C GLU A 192 11.36 5.80 15.99
N ILE A 193 12.30 6.13 15.10
CA ILE A 193 13.34 5.21 14.61
C ILE A 193 14.11 4.55 15.76
N ASP A 194 14.07 5.15 16.95
CA ASP A 194 14.74 4.69 18.16
C ASP A 194 13.91 3.75 19.08
N ASP A 195 12.65 3.43 18.79
CA ASP A 195 11.91 2.41 19.58
C ASP A 195 12.02 1.01 18.94
N PRO A 196 12.92 0.13 19.45
CA PRO A 196 13.07 -1.22 18.92
C PRO A 196 11.83 -2.11 19.16
N LYS A 197 10.91 -1.73 20.05
CA LYS A 197 9.75 -2.56 20.40
C LYS A 197 8.77 -2.66 19.25
N GLY A 198 8.60 -1.59 18.49
CA GLY A 198 7.67 -1.52 17.36
C GLY A 198 7.90 -2.64 16.35
N PRO A 199 9.08 -2.65 15.68
CA PRO A 199 9.42 -3.69 14.71
C PRO A 199 9.37 -5.12 15.29
N VAL A 200 9.79 -5.30 16.55
CA VAL A 200 9.77 -6.62 17.21
C VAL A 200 8.34 -7.12 17.41
N VAL A 201 7.42 -6.27 17.86
CA VAL A 201 6.02 -6.68 18.06
C VAL A 201 5.32 -6.92 16.73
N THR A 202 5.52 -6.07 15.72
CA THR A 202 4.98 -6.32 14.37
C THR A 202 5.49 -7.63 13.81
N GLY A 203 6.81 -7.89 13.91
CA GLY A 203 7.40 -9.15 13.48
C GLY A 203 6.80 -10.35 14.21
N ALA A 204 6.62 -10.26 15.53
CA ALA A 204 6.00 -11.31 16.33
C ALA A 204 4.53 -11.55 15.95
N LEU A 205 3.75 -10.49 15.70
CA LEU A 205 2.37 -10.60 15.24
C LEU A 205 2.28 -11.23 13.85
N CYS A 206 3.18 -10.87 12.92
CA CYS A 206 3.24 -11.48 11.58
C CYS A 206 3.57 -12.98 11.65
N VAL A 207 4.57 -13.37 12.44
CA VAL A 207 4.92 -14.79 12.66
C VAL A 207 3.75 -15.54 13.31
N GLY A 208 3.12 -14.93 14.32
CA GLY A 208 1.95 -15.49 14.99
C GLY A 208 0.78 -15.69 14.05
N TYR A 209 0.50 -14.72 13.17
CA TYR A 209 -0.51 -14.81 12.13
C TYR A 209 -0.23 -15.96 11.16
N MET A 210 1.00 -16.07 10.65
CA MET A 210 1.38 -17.18 9.76
C MET A 210 1.14 -18.54 10.41
N LEU A 211 1.57 -18.72 11.67
CA LEU A 211 1.33 -19.96 12.42
C LEU A 211 -0.16 -20.22 12.64
N LEU A 212 -0.93 -19.17 12.93
CA LEU A 212 -2.37 -19.27 13.13
C LEU A 212 -3.08 -19.67 11.84
N THR A 213 -2.74 -19.06 10.70
CA THR A 213 -3.27 -19.43 9.38
C THR A 213 -3.01 -20.90 9.06
N PHE A 214 -1.80 -21.41 9.34
CA PHE A 214 -1.51 -22.84 9.16
C PHE A 214 -2.29 -23.76 10.11
N THR A 215 -2.74 -23.25 11.26
CA THR A 215 -3.40 -24.05 12.30
C THR A 215 -4.92 -24.07 12.16
N ILE A 216 -5.55 -22.95 11.78
CA ILE A 216 -7.02 -22.78 11.82
C ILE A 216 -7.62 -22.23 10.51
N GLY A 217 -6.80 -22.06 9.47
CA GLY A 217 -7.20 -21.42 8.22
C GLY A 217 -7.12 -19.90 8.26
N MET A 218 -7.09 -19.27 7.09
CA MET A 218 -6.93 -17.81 6.96
C MET A 218 -8.20 -17.04 7.39
N LEU A 219 -9.37 -17.65 7.19
CA LEU A 219 -10.68 -17.04 7.46
C LEU A 219 -10.80 -16.56 8.92
N TYR A 220 -10.38 -17.40 9.86
CA TYR A 220 -10.43 -17.09 11.29
C TYR A 220 -9.13 -16.47 11.83
N ALA A 221 -7.98 -16.75 11.20
CA ALA A 221 -6.71 -16.16 11.61
C ALA A 221 -6.70 -14.62 11.43
N THR A 222 -7.31 -14.12 10.36
CA THR A 222 -7.33 -12.68 10.01
C THR A 222 -7.97 -11.80 11.08
N PRO A 223 -9.23 -12.01 11.51
CA PRO A 223 -9.84 -11.18 12.56
C PRO A 223 -9.11 -11.31 13.90
N ILE A 224 -8.56 -12.48 14.25
CA ILE A 224 -7.79 -12.66 15.49
C ILE A 224 -6.52 -11.82 15.45
N PHE A 225 -5.82 -11.79 14.32
CA PHE A 225 -4.66 -10.94 14.12
C PHE A 225 -5.03 -9.45 14.24
N VAL A 226 -6.13 -9.02 13.62
CA VAL A 226 -6.59 -7.63 13.70
C VAL A 226 -6.96 -7.24 15.14
N ILE A 227 -7.61 -8.12 15.91
CA ILE A 227 -7.88 -7.89 17.34
C ILE A 227 -6.56 -7.75 18.11
N ALA A 228 -5.60 -8.65 17.90
CA ALA A 228 -4.32 -8.60 18.60
C ALA A 228 -3.54 -7.30 18.27
N TRP A 229 -3.57 -6.89 17.00
CA TRP A 229 -2.94 -5.65 16.55
C TRP A 229 -3.63 -4.41 17.12
N THR A 230 -4.97 -4.32 17.05
CA THR A 230 -5.75 -3.18 17.58
C THR A 230 -5.59 -3.02 19.10
N LEU A 231 -5.49 -4.13 19.83
CA LEU A 231 -5.17 -4.12 21.27
C LEU A 231 -3.75 -3.60 21.53
N TRP A 232 -2.77 -3.97 20.69
CA TRP A 232 -1.39 -3.50 20.83
C TRP A 232 -1.26 -1.99 20.59
N VAL A 233 -1.86 -1.46 19.52
CA VAL A 233 -1.86 -0.01 19.25
C VAL A 233 -2.80 0.79 20.18
N ARG A 234 -3.53 0.11 21.09
CA ARG A 234 -4.52 0.70 22.01
C ARG A 234 -5.58 1.52 21.27
N MET A 235 -6.08 0.99 20.16
CA MET A 235 -7.09 1.65 19.35
C MET A 235 -8.42 1.77 20.08
N ASP A 236 -9.16 2.86 19.82
CA ASP A 236 -10.52 3.06 20.33
C ASP A 236 -11.40 1.84 20.01
N VAL A 237 -12.13 1.35 21.01
CA VAL A 237 -13.01 0.18 20.89
C VAL A 237 -13.94 0.21 19.67
N PRO A 238 -14.67 1.30 19.37
CA PRO A 238 -15.54 1.32 18.19
C PRO A 238 -14.77 1.16 16.87
N LYS A 239 -13.59 1.80 16.75
CA LYS A 239 -12.71 1.68 15.57
C LYS A 239 -12.16 0.26 15.45
N ALA A 240 -11.72 -0.34 16.57
CA ALA A 240 -11.21 -1.70 16.63
C ALA A 240 -12.27 -2.74 16.24
N VAL A 241 -13.51 -2.60 16.73
CA VAL A 241 -14.64 -3.47 16.35
C VAL A 241 -14.95 -3.34 14.88
N ALA A 242 -15.04 -2.11 14.35
CA ALA A 242 -15.30 -1.86 12.94
C ALA A 242 -14.23 -2.50 12.03
N LEU A 243 -12.94 -2.33 12.36
CA LEU A 243 -11.84 -2.95 11.61
C LEU A 243 -11.85 -4.47 11.69
N THR A 244 -12.16 -5.04 12.86
CA THR A 244 -12.26 -6.49 13.03
C THR A 244 -13.36 -7.07 12.16
N VAL A 245 -14.56 -6.47 12.20
CA VAL A 245 -15.70 -6.89 11.36
C VAL A 245 -15.37 -6.74 9.88
N LEU A 246 -14.78 -5.62 9.48
CA LEU A 246 -14.38 -5.39 8.09
C LEU A 246 -13.38 -6.45 7.63
N SER A 247 -12.35 -6.74 8.44
CA SER A 247 -11.35 -7.76 8.11
C SER A 247 -11.95 -9.15 7.96
N PHE A 248 -12.94 -9.49 8.78
CA PHE A 248 -13.65 -10.75 8.68
C PHE A 248 -14.49 -10.84 7.41
N VAL A 249 -15.22 -9.77 7.06
CA VAL A 249 -15.98 -9.69 5.81
C VAL A 249 -15.05 -9.82 4.60
N THR A 250 -13.91 -9.14 4.60
CA THR A 250 -12.92 -9.28 3.54
C THR A 250 -12.40 -10.72 3.44
N ALA A 251 -12.01 -11.35 4.56
CA ALA A 251 -11.56 -12.73 4.56
C ALA A 251 -12.64 -13.71 4.07
N TYR A 252 -13.91 -13.47 4.43
CA TYR A 252 -15.05 -14.24 3.96
C TYR A 252 -15.28 -14.09 2.44
N LEU A 253 -15.17 -12.87 1.90
CA LEU A 253 -15.25 -12.65 0.46
C LEU A 253 -14.11 -13.34 -0.30
N PHE A 254 -12.91 -13.39 0.28
CA PHE A 254 -11.80 -14.13 -0.30
C PHE A 254 -12.06 -15.64 -0.32
N TYR A 255 -12.62 -16.18 0.78
CA TYR A 255 -13.07 -17.57 0.85
C TYR A 255 -14.09 -17.88 -0.25
N ASP A 256 -15.15 -17.06 -0.35
CA ASP A 256 -16.25 -17.26 -1.31
C ASP A 256 -15.84 -17.05 -2.79
N LEU A 257 -14.95 -16.09 -3.08
CA LEU A 257 -14.59 -15.72 -4.45
C LEU A 257 -13.38 -16.47 -5.00
N ILE A 258 -12.42 -16.86 -4.15
CA ILE A 258 -11.15 -17.44 -4.61
C ILE A 258 -11.20 -18.95 -4.48
N GLN A 259 -11.13 -19.47 -3.25
CA GLN A 259 -11.04 -20.91 -2.97
C GLN A 259 -11.52 -21.24 -1.55
N ASP A 260 -12.41 -22.22 -1.44
CA ASP A 260 -12.95 -22.71 -0.17
C ASP A 260 -11.84 -23.31 0.73
N ASP A 261 -10.80 -23.88 0.12
CA ASP A 261 -9.65 -24.48 0.81
C ASP A 261 -8.90 -23.51 1.75
N ILE A 262 -9.14 -22.20 1.64
CA ILE A 262 -8.53 -21.17 2.49
C ILE A 262 -9.02 -21.25 3.96
N ALA A 263 -10.18 -21.86 4.20
CA ALA A 263 -10.72 -22.06 5.54
C ALA A 263 -10.09 -23.26 6.29
N GLU A 264 -9.41 -24.18 5.60
CA GLU A 264 -8.83 -25.36 6.23
C GLU A 264 -7.46 -25.04 6.85
N GLY A 265 -7.31 -25.38 8.14
CA GLY A 265 -6.01 -25.35 8.80
C GLY A 265 -5.11 -26.47 8.29
N TRP A 266 -4.11 -26.14 7.48
CA TRP A 266 -3.20 -27.13 6.86
C TRP A 266 -2.56 -28.14 7.82
N LEU A 267 -2.21 -27.73 9.04
CA LEU A 267 -1.58 -28.62 10.03
C LEU A 267 -2.56 -29.51 10.79
N THR A 268 -3.81 -29.07 10.93
CA THR A 268 -4.79 -29.71 11.82
C THR A 268 -5.89 -30.42 11.04
N GLY A 269 -6.06 -30.10 9.75
CA GLY A 269 -7.26 -30.45 8.98
C GLY A 269 -8.53 -29.86 9.59
N TRP A 270 -8.39 -28.81 10.41
CA TRP A 270 -9.51 -28.22 11.10
C TRP A 270 -10.25 -27.28 10.15
N GLU A 271 -11.49 -27.63 9.89
CA GLU A 271 -12.44 -26.85 9.11
C GLU A 271 -13.54 -26.38 10.06
N LEU A 272 -13.56 -25.08 10.33
CA LEU A 272 -14.66 -24.45 11.05
C LEU A 272 -15.81 -24.23 10.06
N PRO A 273 -17.04 -24.60 10.41
CA PRO A 273 -18.19 -24.36 9.54
C PRO A 273 -18.29 -22.87 9.24
N ALA A 274 -18.50 -22.55 7.97
CA ALA A 274 -18.59 -21.19 7.53
C ALA A 274 -19.78 -20.47 8.21
N PRO A 275 -19.75 -19.14 8.36
CA PRO A 275 -20.78 -18.41 9.09
C PRO A 275 -22.21 -18.64 8.59
N ASP A 276 -22.37 -18.87 7.29
CA ASP A 276 -23.61 -19.25 6.62
C ASP A 276 -24.14 -20.61 7.11
N ASP A 277 -23.27 -21.61 7.29
CA ASP A 277 -23.63 -22.90 7.90
C ASP A 277 -24.08 -22.73 9.35
N LEU A 278 -23.38 -21.88 10.11
CA LEU A 278 -23.68 -21.63 11.52
C LEU A 278 -24.98 -20.83 11.72
N LEU A 279 -25.26 -19.89 10.83
CA LEU A 279 -26.42 -19.00 10.91
C LEU A 279 -27.63 -19.55 10.12
N GLY A 280 -27.46 -20.64 9.36
CA GLY A 280 -28.47 -21.16 8.44
C GLY A 280 -28.84 -20.17 7.34
N LEU A 281 -27.96 -19.20 7.05
CA LEU A 281 -28.17 -18.14 6.08
C LEU A 281 -27.64 -18.59 4.72
N TRP A 282 -28.42 -19.42 4.03
CA TRP A 282 -28.17 -19.77 2.63
C TRP A 282 -28.45 -18.57 1.72
N ILE A 283 -27.56 -17.57 1.74
CA ILE A 283 -27.55 -16.48 0.76
C ILE A 283 -26.38 -16.75 -0.17
N HIS A 284 -26.65 -17.36 -1.33
CA HIS A 284 -25.61 -17.53 -2.33
C HIS A 284 -25.19 -16.16 -2.86
N ALA A 285 -23.89 -15.84 -2.82
CA ALA A 285 -23.35 -14.58 -3.34
C ALA A 285 -23.71 -14.36 -4.82
N GLY A 286 -23.91 -15.45 -5.56
CA GLY A 286 -24.45 -15.44 -6.92
C GLY A 286 -25.82 -14.74 -7.04
N ASP A 287 -26.70 -14.88 -6.05
CA ASP A 287 -28.01 -14.23 -6.04
C ASP A 287 -27.87 -12.71 -5.84
N LEU A 288 -26.92 -12.25 -5.02
CA LEU A 288 -26.70 -10.81 -4.80
C LEU A 288 -26.14 -10.12 -6.05
N LEU A 289 -25.22 -10.77 -6.77
CA LEU A 289 -24.74 -10.27 -8.06
C LEU A 289 -25.85 -10.25 -9.12
N GLN A 290 -26.75 -11.22 -9.11
CA GLN A 290 -27.89 -11.26 -10.03
C GLN A 290 -28.89 -10.13 -9.77
N TRP A 291 -29.10 -9.75 -8.50
CA TRP A 291 -29.93 -8.59 -8.13
C TRP A 291 -29.29 -7.24 -8.50
N GLY A 292 -27.96 -7.13 -8.45
CA GLY A 292 -27.23 -5.94 -8.90
C GLY A 292 -27.39 -5.65 -10.40
N VAL A 293 -27.46 -6.70 -11.24
CA VAL A 293 -27.66 -6.57 -12.69
C VAL A 293 -29.10 -6.18 -13.06
N VAL A 294 -30.09 -6.46 -12.21
CA VAL A 294 -31.50 -6.13 -12.48
C VAL A 294 -31.83 -4.66 -12.17
N ILE A 295 -30.97 -3.94 -11.45
CA ILE A 295 -31.20 -2.55 -11.03
C ILE A 295 -30.38 -1.52 -11.86
N GLY A 296 -29.49 -1.98 -12.75
CA GLY A 296 -28.74 -1.14 -13.70
C GLY A 296 -29.29 -1.23 -15.12
#